data_AF-A0A430F555-F1
#
_entry.id   AF-A0A430F555-F1
#
_cell.length_a   1.000
_cell.length_b   1.000
_cell.length_c   1.000
_cell.angle_alpha   90.00
_cell.angle_beta   90.00
_cell.angle_gamma   90.00
#
_symmetry.space_group_name_H-M   'P 1'
#
loop_
_entity.id
_entity.type
_entity.pdbx_description
1 polymer ?
#
loop_
_entity_poly.entity_id
_entity_poly.type
_entity_poly.pdbx_seq_one_letter_code
_entity_poly.pdbx_strand_id
1 'polypeptide(L)' 'MAESSMAASACTDEIRRDIMQDAIDCGEPDLAIIDALDIAGDDMQRLSHFPQQVRDLANDPEWPEFHRFRDTLNKVEFNN' A
#
# COMPACT_ATOMS: atom_id res chain seq x y z
N MET A 1 -6.32 26.42 15.59
CA MET A 1 -5.67 26.02 14.31
C MET A 1 -5.53 24.50 14.28
N ALA A 2 -6.65 23.77 14.21
CA ALA A 2 -6.65 22.30 14.27
C ALA A 2 -6.96 21.63 12.91
N GLU A 3 -7.20 22.42 11.86
CA GLU A 3 -7.69 21.90 10.57
C GLU A 3 -6.56 21.55 9.58
N SER A 4 -5.31 21.96 9.85
CA SER A 4 -4.19 21.75 8.91
C SER A 4 -3.55 20.36 9.02
N SER A 5 -3.74 19.63 10.12
CA SER A 5 -3.03 18.35 10.33
C SER A 5 -3.68 17.17 9.59
N MET A 6 -5.01 17.17 9.42
CA MET A 6 -5.72 16.09 8.72
C MET A 6 -5.67 16.26 7.18
N ALA A 7 -5.62 17.50 6.69
CA ALA A 7 -5.48 17.77 5.25
C ALA A 7 -4.09 17.37 4.71
N ALA A 8 -3.04 17.54 5.51
CA ALA A 8 -1.69 17.14 5.11
C ALA A 8 -1.53 15.61 5.02
N SER A 9 -2.13 14.86 5.96
CA SER A 9 -2.06 13.39 5.92
C SER A 9 -2.86 12.80 4.77
N ALA A 10 -4.06 13.33 4.49
CA ALA A 10 -4.88 12.89 3.35
C ALA A 10 -4.18 13.17 2.00
N CYS A 11 -3.64 14.38 1.82
CA CYS A 11 -2.89 14.75 0.62
C CYS A 11 -1.66 13.85 0.39
N THR A 12 -0.99 13.44 1.48
CA THR A 12 0.17 12.54 1.39
C THR A 12 -0.25 11.11 1.02
N ASP A 13 -1.39 10.64 1.51
CA ASP A 13 -1.92 9.31 1.21
C ASP A 13 -2.35 9.18 -0.26
N GLU A 14 -3.03 10.21 -0.78
CA GLU A 14 -3.43 10.30 -2.19
C GLU A 14 -2.23 10.31 -3.13
N ILE A 15 -1.20 11.10 -2.82
CA ILE A 15 0.04 11.15 -3.61
C ILE A 15 0.76 9.80 -3.57
N ARG A 16 0.81 9.14 -2.40
CA ARG A 16 1.49 7.84 -2.28
C ARG A 16 0.75 6.72 -2.98
N ARG A 17 -0.58 6.75 -2.99
CA ARG A 17 -1.38 5.84 -3.82
C ARG A 17 -1.03 5.95 -5.29
N ASP A 18 -0.89 7.17 -5.80
CA ASP A 18 -0.52 7.44 -7.19
C ASP A 18 0.89 6.91 -7.50
N ILE A 19 1.85 7.16 -6.61
CA ILE A 19 3.23 6.65 -6.72
C ILE A 19 3.27 5.12 -6.73
N MET A 20 2.51 4.45 -5.85
CA MET A 20 2.43 2.98 -5.84
C MET A 20 1.80 2.44 -7.12
N GLN A 21 0.76 3.09 -7.62
CA GLN A 21 0.09 2.69 -8.85
C GLN A 21 1.02 2.82 -10.06
N ASP A 22 1.79 3.92 -10.13
CA ASP A 22 2.79 4.18 -11.16
C ASP A 22 3.95 3.18 -11.08
N ALA A 23 4.43 2.85 -9.88
CA ALA A 23 5.45 1.82 -9.69
C ALA A 23 4.98 0.45 -10.17
N ILE A 24 3.72 0.08 -9.92
CA ILE A 24 3.14 -1.17 -10.44
C ILE A 24 3.06 -1.14 -11.98
N ASP A 25 2.63 -0.02 -12.58
CA ASP A 25 2.52 0.13 -14.04
C ASP A 25 3.91 0.12 -14.74
N CYS A 26 4.92 0.69 -14.09
CA CYS A 26 6.32 0.70 -14.53
C CYS A 26 7.00 -0.69 -14.43
N GLY A 27 6.34 -1.67 -13.79
CA GLY A 27 6.91 -2.99 -13.56
C GLY A 27 7.87 -3.06 -12.37
N GLU A 28 7.72 -2.14 -11.42
CA GLU A 28 8.46 -2.07 -10.15
C GLU A 28 7.53 -2.35 -8.95
N PRO A 29 6.82 -3.50 -8.91
CA PRO A 29 5.87 -3.82 -7.84
C PRO A 29 6.53 -3.95 -6.46
N ASP A 30 7.83 -4.20 -6.41
CA ASP A 30 8.63 -4.26 -5.18
C ASP A 30 8.58 -2.94 -4.43
N LEU A 31 8.71 -1.82 -5.14
CA LEU A 31 8.66 -0.49 -4.57
C LEU A 31 7.26 -0.20 -4.01
N ALA A 32 6.20 -0.63 -4.71
CA ALA A 32 4.83 -0.48 -4.23
C ALA A 32 4.58 -1.27 -2.94
N ILE A 33 5.11 -2.50 -2.84
CA ILE A 33 5.02 -3.33 -1.62
C ILE A 33 5.81 -2.68 -0.47
N ILE A 34 7.04 -2.23 -0.71
CA ILE A 34 7.88 -1.60 0.32
C ILE A 34 7.22 -0.33 0.84
N ASP A 35 6.73 0.53 -0.05
CA ASP A 35 6.09 1.79 0.35
C ASP A 35 4.78 1.52 1.10
N ALA A 36 3.99 0.54 0.67
CA ALA A 36 2.79 0.12 1.38
C ALA A 36 3.11 -0.36 2.80
N LEU A 37 4.17 -1.16 2.97
CA LEU A 37 4.62 -1.63 4.28
C LEU A 37 5.24 -0.52 5.14
N ASP A 38 5.97 0.42 4.54
CA ASP A 38 6.51 1.60 5.22
C ASP A 38 5.39 2.47 5.79
N ILE A 39 4.32 2.66 5.01
CA ILE A 39 3.14 3.40 5.47
C ILE A 39 2.36 2.66 6.54
N ALA A 40 2.19 1.36 6.32
CA ALA A 40 1.55 0.49 7.30
C ALA A 40 2.26 0.65 8.62
N GLY A 41 3.61 0.60 8.65
CA GLY A 41 4.40 0.81 9.85
C GLY A 41 3.81 0.05 11.04
N ASP A 42 3.29 0.79 12.02
CA ASP A 42 2.57 0.27 13.20
C ASP A 42 1.04 0.18 13.01
N ASP A 43 0.47 0.91 12.05
CA ASP A 43 -0.96 0.99 11.77
C ASP A 43 -1.32 0.33 10.43
N MET A 44 -1.55 -0.98 10.48
CA MET A 44 -1.91 -1.75 9.28
C MET A 44 -3.26 -1.35 8.67
N GLN A 45 -4.14 -0.63 9.40
CA GLN A 45 -5.41 -0.14 8.83
C GLN A 45 -5.17 0.89 7.71
N ARG A 46 -4.01 1.53 7.66
CA ARG A 46 -3.63 2.38 6.53
C ARG A 46 -3.53 1.61 5.23
N LEU A 47 -3.23 0.31 5.27
CA LEU A 47 -3.22 -0.52 4.07
C LEU A 47 -4.60 -0.58 3.38
N SER A 48 -5.69 -0.37 4.13
CA SER A 48 -7.05 -0.34 3.58
C SER A 48 -7.26 0.74 2.51
N HIS A 49 -6.42 1.77 2.50
CA HIS A 49 -6.49 2.90 1.56
C HIS A 49 -5.68 2.67 0.28
N PHE A 50 -4.83 1.63 0.23
CA PHE A 50 -3.95 1.34 -0.90
C PHE A 50 -4.60 0.49 -1.99
N PRO A 51 -4.05 0.49 -3.21
CA PRO A 51 -4.65 -0.23 -4.31
C PRO A 51 -4.60 -1.74 -4.07
N GLN A 52 -5.69 -2.40 -4.42
CA GLN A 52 -5.85 -3.85 -4.25
C GLN A 52 -4.77 -4.65 -5.01
N GLN A 53 -4.19 -4.06 -6.07
CA GLN A 53 -3.05 -4.63 -6.82
C GLN A 53 -1.84 -4.94 -5.93
N VAL A 54 -1.58 -4.17 -4.87
CA VAL A 54 -0.50 -4.47 -3.90
C VAL A 54 -0.75 -5.81 -3.21
N ARG A 55 -2.02 -6.14 -2.91
CA ARG A 55 -2.41 -7.43 -2.35
C ARG A 55 -2.33 -8.55 -3.38
N ASP A 56 -2.77 -8.29 -4.61
CA ASP A 56 -2.69 -9.28 -5.69
C ASP A 56 -1.24 -9.68 -5.97
N LEU A 57 -0.31 -8.73 -5.97
CA LEU A 57 1.14 -9.00 -6.08
C LEU A 57 1.66 -9.97 -5.02
N ALA A 58 1.15 -9.88 -3.78
CA ALA A 58 1.51 -10.82 -2.73
C ALA A 58 0.89 -12.21 -2.87
N ASN A 59 -0.12 -12.38 -3.73
CA ASN A 59 -0.68 -13.67 -4.11
C ASN A 59 -0.15 -14.17 -5.48
N ASP A 60 0.61 -13.33 -6.18
CA ASP A 60 1.03 -13.59 -7.54
C ASP A 60 2.17 -14.62 -7.59
N PRO A 61 2.05 -15.72 -8.35
CA PRO A 61 3.07 -16.76 -8.41
C PRO A 61 4.37 -16.31 -9.10
N GLU A 62 4.34 -15.22 -9.89
CA GLU A 62 5.54 -14.64 -10.50
C GLU A 62 6.44 -13.96 -9.46
N TRP A 63 5.87 -13.58 -8.30
CA TRP A 63 6.57 -12.86 -7.24
C TRP A 63 6.54 -13.61 -5.89
N PRO A 64 7.24 -14.75 -5.78
CA PRO A 64 7.25 -15.56 -4.56
C PRO A 64 7.85 -14.83 -3.35
N GLU A 65 8.67 -13.81 -3.58
CA GLU A 65 9.23 -12.97 -2.51
C GLU A 65 8.15 -12.16 -1.76
N PHE A 66 7.06 -11.79 -2.43
CA PHE A 66 5.94 -11.09 -1.81
C PHE A 66 5.00 -12.00 -1.03
N HIS A 67 5.09 -13.33 -1.24
CA HIS A 67 4.25 -14.29 -0.51
C HIS A 67 4.48 -14.22 1.00
N ARG A 68 5.68 -13.83 1.44
CA ARG A 68 5.98 -13.61 2.86
C ARG A 68 5.12 -12.49 3.48
N PHE A 69 4.69 -11.53 2.66
CA PHE A 69 3.86 -10.40 3.07
C PHE A 69 2.37 -10.66 2.87
N ARG A 70 2.01 -11.75 2.19
CA ARG A 70 0.62 -12.14 1.93
C ARG A 70 -0.23 -12.18 3.19
N ASP A 71 0.28 -12.78 4.27
CA ASP A 71 -0.46 -12.90 5.53
C ASP A 71 -0.68 -11.52 6.18
N THR A 72 0.34 -10.67 6.14
CA THR A 72 0.30 -9.28 6.62
C THR A 72 -0.69 -8.43 5.83
N LEU A 73 -0.64 -8.51 4.50
CA LEU A 73 -1.53 -7.75 3.62
C LEU A 73 -2.98 -8.27 3.68
N ASN A 74 -3.19 -9.58 3.87
CA ASN A 74 -4.55 -10.15 4.01
C ASN A 74 -5.17 -9.93 5.40
N LYS A 75 -4.39 -9.54 6.42
CA LYS A 75 -4.94 -9.15 7.73
C LYS A 75 -5.71 -7.83 7.69
N VAL A 76 -5.54 -7.06 6.62
CA VAL A 76 -6.19 -5.78 6.45
C VAL A 76 -7.34 -5.92 5.46
N GLU A 77 -8.52 -5.49 5.88
CA GLU A 77 -9.66 -5.39 4.97
C GLU A 77 -9.45 -4.14 4.10
N PHE A 78 -9.16 -4.37 2.82
CA PHE A 78 -9.12 -3.31 1.82
C PHE A 78 -10.54 -2.82 1.60
N ASN A 79 -10.82 -1.58 1.97
CA ASN A 79 -12.16 -1.03 1.86
C ASN A 79 -12.41 -0.67 0.38
N ASN A 80 -13.28 -1.45 -0.26
CA ASN A 80 -13.58 -1.39 -1.69
C ASN A 80 -14.38 -0.15 -2.10
#